data_AF-A0A358NFN9-F1
#
_entry.id   AF-A0A358NFN9-F1
#
_cell.length_a   1.000
_cell.length_b   1.000
_cell.length_c   1.000
_cell.angle_alpha   90.00
_cell.angle_beta   90.00
_cell.angle_gamma   90.00
#
_symmetry.space_group_name_H-M   'P 1'
#
loop_
_entity.id
_entity.type
_entity.pdbx_description
1 polymer ?
#
loop_
_entity_poly.entity_id
_entity_poly.type
_entity_poly.pdbx_seq_one_letter_code
_entity_poly.pdbx_strand_id
1 'polypeptide(L)' 'MDEAVQRARNISAPMNARRAGYNPPCLKAGKCVDCKTDERVCFNMVIIEGQFAKDRMKLFIVNEELGF' A
#
# COMPACT_ATOMS: atom_id res chain seq x y z
N MET A 1 7.60 -8.53 9.37
CA MET A 1 6.75 -7.32 9.45
C MET A 1 7.34 -6.18 8.64
N ASP A 2 8.63 -5.90 8.80
CA ASP A 2 9.32 -4.82 8.07
C ASP A 2 9.21 -4.94 6.55
N GLU A 3 9.38 -6.15 5.98
CA GLU A 3 9.25 -6.38 4.54
C GLU A 3 7.88 -6.00 3.98
N ALA A 4 6.80 -6.32 4.70
CA ALA A 4 5.44 -5.97 4.29
C ALA A 4 5.24 -4.45 4.27
N VAL A 5 5.78 -3.75 5.27
CA VAL A 5 5.75 -2.27 5.32
C VAL A 5 6.59 -1.67 4.20
N GLN A 6 7.78 -2.21 3.94
CA GLN A 6 8.66 -1.76 2.86
C GLN A 6 7.99 -1.94 1.50
N ARG A 7 7.38 -3.11 1.24
CA ARG A 7 6.62 -3.36 0.01
C ARG A 7 5.45 -2.39 -0.12
N ALA A 8 4.63 -2.24 0.92
CA ALA A 8 3.45 -1.38 0.89
C ALA A 8 3.82 0.09 0.60
N ARG A 9 4.91 0.59 1.20
CA ARG A 9 5.34 1.99 1.05
C ARG A 9 6.11 2.29 -0.24
N ASN A 10 6.93 1.35 -0.73
CA ASN A 10 7.81 1.59 -1.88
C ASN A 10 7.31 1.01 -3.19
N ILE A 11 6.38 0.05 -3.15
CA ILE A 11 5.86 -0.64 -4.34
C ILE A 11 4.37 -0.37 -4.48
N SER A 12 3.55 -0.84 -3.53
CA SER A 12 2.09 -0.83 -3.64
C SER A 12 1.49 0.57 -3.67
N ALA A 13 1.79 1.39 -2.66
CA ALA A 13 1.22 2.73 -2.56
C ALA A 13 1.65 3.65 -3.73
N PRO A 14 2.93 3.69 -4.14
CA PRO A 14 3.35 4.44 -5.32
C PRO A 14 2.63 3.99 -6.60
N MET A 15 2.59 2.68 -6.89
CA MET A 15 1.91 2.20 -8.10
C MET A 15 0.40 2.48 -8.08
N ASN A 16 -0.24 2.38 -6.90
CA ASN A 16 -1.64 2.77 -6.74
C ASN A 16 -1.87 4.27 -6.89
N ALA A 17 -0.98 5.13 -6.40
CA ALA A 17 -1.05 6.57 -6.62
C ALA A 17 -1.02 6.90 -8.11
N ARG A 18 -0.06 6.30 -8.85
CA ARG A 18 0.05 6.46 -10.31
C ARG A 18 -1.22 6.01 -11.03
N ARG A 19 -1.75 4.82 -10.69
CA ARG A 19 -3.00 4.30 -11.28
C ARG A 19 -4.19 5.24 -11.01
N ALA A 20 -4.28 5.78 -9.81
CA ALA A 20 -5.37 6.65 -9.39
C ALA A 20 -5.20 8.12 -9.85
N GLY A 21 -4.13 8.46 -10.57
CA GLY A 21 -3.88 9.80 -11.10
C GLY A 21 -3.29 10.81 -10.12
N TYR A 22 -2.82 10.36 -8.94
CA TYR A 22 -2.13 11.21 -7.96
C TYR A 22 -0.63 11.30 -8.26
N ASN A 23 0.01 12.42 -7.91
CA ASN A 23 1.44 12.63 -8.15
C ASN A 23 2.31 12.90 -6.91
N PRO A 24 2.19 12.11 -5.83
CA PRO A 24 2.93 12.36 -4.59
C PRO A 24 4.45 12.32 -4.84
N PRO A 25 5.25 13.04 -4.02
CA PRO A 25 6.70 13.13 -4.21
C PRO A 25 7.43 11.78 -4.29
N CYS A 26 6.89 10.73 -3.67
CA CYS A 26 7.46 9.38 -3.71
C CYS A 26 7.48 8.76 -5.13
N LEU A 27 6.57 9.16 -6.04
CA LEU A 27 6.60 8.72 -7.43
C LEU A 27 7.85 9.21 -8.17
N LYS A 28 8.20 10.48 -7.96
CA LYS A 28 9.38 11.09 -8.58
C LYS A 28 10.67 10.61 -7.93
N ALA A 29 10.65 10.41 -6.61
CA ALA A 29 11.82 9.96 -5.85
C ALA A 29 12.15 8.46 -6.04
N GLY A 30 11.21 7.66 -6.57
CA GLY A 30 11.37 6.20 -6.72
C GLY A 30 11.40 5.42 -5.40
N LYS A 31 11.12 6.09 -4.28
CA LYS A 31 11.06 5.51 -2.93
C LYS A 31 10.14 6.32 -2.03
N CYS A 32 9.69 5.70 -0.95
CA CYS A 32 8.95 6.40 0.09
C CYS A 32 9.84 7.47 0.74
N VAL A 33 9.35 8.71 0.74
CA VAL A 33 9.99 9.87 1.38
C VAL A 33 9.22 10.38 2.59
N ASP A 34 8.27 9.57 3.09
CA ASP A 34 7.31 9.96 4.14
C ASP A 34 6.66 11.33 3.87
N CYS A 35 6.20 11.53 2.63
CA CYS A 35 5.58 12.76 2.19
C CYS A 35 4.33 13.10 3.03
N LYS A 36 4.05 14.40 3.19
CA LYS A 36 2.86 14.92 3.88
C LYS A 36 2.06 15.87 2.98
N THR A 37 1.95 15.54 1.71
CA THR A 37 1.19 16.32 0.72
C THR A 37 -0.27 15.86 0.71
N ASP A 38 -1.14 16.71 0.18
CA ASP A 38 -2.53 16.38 -0.15
C ASP A 38 -2.64 15.22 -1.16
N GLU A 39 -1.63 15.05 -2.02
CA GLU A 39 -1.56 13.91 -2.96
C GLU A 39 -1.13 12.57 -2.34
N ARG A 40 -0.86 12.50 -1.03
CA ARG A 40 -0.46 11.24 -0.37
C ARG A 40 -1.63 10.25 -0.32
N VAL A 41 -1.43 9.05 -0.86
CA VAL A 41 -2.46 7.98 -0.83
C VAL A 41 -2.33 7.02 0.36
N CYS A 42 -1.18 6.98 1.03
CA CYS A 42 -0.86 6.05 2.12
C CYS A 42 -0.85 6.73 3.50
N PHE A 43 -1.87 7.53 3.82
CA PHE A 43 -2.01 8.17 5.14
C PHE A 43 -2.18 7.16 6.27
N ASN A 44 -2.95 6.11 6.02
CA ASN A 44 -3.26 5.09 7.02
C ASN A 44 -2.49 3.81 6.70
N MET A 45 -1.75 3.31 7.68
CA MET A 45 -1.20 1.96 7.70
C MET A 45 -1.89 1.21 8.83
N VAL A 46 -2.55 0.10 8.51
CA VAL A 46 -3.31 -0.69 9.49
C VAL A 46 -2.73 -2.09 9.55
N ILE A 47 -2.54 -2.58 10.77
CA ILE A 47 -2.20 -3.97 11.05
C ILE A 47 -3.44 -4.61 11.66
N ILE A 48 -3.91 -5.69 11.05
CA ILE A 48 -5.05 -6.44 11.52
C ILE A 48 -4.52 -7.67 12.25
N GLU A 49 -4.61 -7.68 13.58
CA GLU A 49 -4.17 -8.83 14.39
C GLU A 49 -5.17 -10.00 14.34
N GLY A 50 -6.45 -9.71 14.09
CA GLY A 50 -7.48 -10.74 13.98
C GLY A 50 -8.87 -10.19 13.67
N GLN A 51 -9.81 -11.11 13.47
CA GLN A 51 -11.21 -10.79 13.22
C GLN A 51 -12.11 -11.82 13.90
N PHE A 52 -12.95 -11.38 14.84
CA PHE A 52 -13.85 -12.26 15.59
C PHE A 52 -15.14 -12.57 14.83
N ALA A 53 -15.65 -11.63 14.02
CA ALA A 53 -16.86 -11.85 13.25
C ALA A 53 -16.61 -12.89 12.16
N LYS A 54 -17.33 -14.01 12.23
CA LYS A 54 -17.26 -15.10 11.25
C LYS A 54 -17.54 -14.56 9.84
N ASP A 55 -16.78 -15.05 8.86
CA ASP A 55 -16.94 -14.78 7.43
C ASP A 55 -16.76 -13.30 7.00
N ARG A 56 -16.19 -12.44 7.85
CA ARG A 56 -15.96 -11.01 7.54
C ARG A 56 -14.77 -10.76 6.60
N MET A 57 -13.77 -11.64 6.57
CA MET A 57 -12.57 -11.46 5.75
C MET A 57 -12.33 -12.72 4.90
N LYS A 58 -12.03 -12.51 3.62
CA LYS A 58 -11.59 -13.55 2.68
C LYS A 58 -10.22 -13.17 2.16
N LEU A 59 -9.25 -14.08 2.26
CA LEU A 59 -7.92 -13.91 1.71
C LEU A 59 -7.78 -14.79 0.47
N PHE A 60 -7.47 -14.18 -0.67
CA PHE A 60 -7.14 -14.88 -1.90
C PHE A 60 -5.64 -14.70 -2.14
N ILE A 61 -4.89 -15.80 -2.16
CA ILE A 61 -3.48 -15.82 -2.54
C ILE A 61 -3.42 -16.37 -3.95
N VAL A 62 -2.98 -15.54 -4.89
CA VAL A 62 -2.80 -15.92 -6.29
C VAL A 62 -1.30 -16.02 -6.54
N ASN A 63 -0.85 -17.16 -7.07
CA ASN A 63 0.57 -17.43 -7.32
C ASN A 63 1.05 -16.83 -8.65
N GLU A 64 0.72 -15.56 -8.88
CA GLU A 64 1.03 -14.81 -10.10
C GLU A 64 1.36 -13.35 -9.75
N GLU A 65 2.15 -12.69 -10.60
CA GLU A 65 2.53 -11.27 -10.43
C GLU A 65 1.43 -10.32 -10.93
N LEU A 66 0.27 -10.35 -10.27
CA LEU A 66 -0.93 -9.61 -10.70
C LEU A 66 -1.21 -8.32 -9.89
N GLY A 67 -0.45 -8.08 -8.83
CA GLY A 67 -0.69 -6.98 -7.88
C GLY A 67 0.51 -6.06 -7.70
N PHE A 68 0.21 -4.81 -7.38
CA PHE A 68 1.16 -3.87 -6.80
C PHE A 68 0.73 -3.44 -5.41
#